data_AF-A0A158QIQ0-F1
#
_entry.id   AF-A0A158QIQ0-F1
#
_cell.length_a   1.000
_cell.length_b   1.000
_cell.length_c   1.000
_cell.angle_alpha   90.00
_cell.angle_beta   90.00
_cell.angle_gamma   90.00
#
_symmetry.space_group_name_H-M   'P 1'
#
loop_
_entity.id
_entity.type
_entity.pdbx_description
1 polymer ?
#
loop_
_entity_poly.entity_id
_entity_poly.type
_entity_poly.pdbx_seq_one_letter_code
_entity_poly.pdbx_strand_id
1 'polypeptide(L)'
;MILGAVLIGYLAIIPIFVLTCVLLIFLDIHILPQIYISILDPIMSYTARQMGKRSMSIASLQNADYDKSASENYVDGNLIEREVTLVEGSIQLSDDFKTQEKGFKLHLPMYLLKSGVEAIIEDDVTKRFSSAELRVWNLLGRNQNYYFHNTSCKRTLTALWFLGFIIRYVFLLPSRLAVCMVGVGLTYVCGIVKNAFPNSRLGKWLASSGYQRCMRLNLCPYAAIIRFHNPENRPKPNTICVANHTTPVDFTVLASDNTYAIIGQRQGGFFGLVENVLSCAVPTIWFDRGEVFDRSAVTDRMKEHVATPGALPILIFPEGTCINNTSVMKFKKGCFEVGAVIHPVAIKVCLYLKILFVQICHQSQSFNLERF
;
A
#
# COMPACT_ATOMS: atom_id res chain seq x y z
N MET A 1 -26.45 -35.11 9.49
CA MET A 1 -26.71 -34.94 8.04
C MET A 1 -26.73 -33.48 7.61
N ILE A 2 -27.55 -32.61 8.21
CA ILE A 2 -27.67 -31.19 7.83
C ILE A 2 -26.34 -30.42 7.94
N LEU A 3 -25.61 -30.56 9.06
CA LEU A 3 -24.31 -29.89 9.25
C LEU A 3 -23.26 -30.34 8.22
N GLY A 4 -23.29 -31.62 7.82
CA GLY A 4 -22.40 -32.16 6.78
C GLY A 4 -22.70 -31.56 5.41
N ALA A 5 -23.98 -31.43 5.05
CA ALA A 5 -24.39 -30.79 3.80
C ALA A 5 -24.01 -29.30 3.76
N VAL A 6 -24.16 -28.58 4.87
CA VAL A 6 -23.74 -27.17 5.00
C VAL A 6 -22.23 -27.01 4.85
N LEU A 7 -21.45 -27.89 5.49
CA LEU A 7 -20.00 -27.87 5.39
C LEU A 7 -19.52 -28.17 3.96
N ILE A 8 -20.11 -29.18 3.30
CA ILE A 8 -19.81 -29.52 1.90
C ILE A 8 -20.15 -28.34 0.99
N GLY A 9 -21.31 -27.73 1.16
CA GLY A 9 -21.72 -26.55 0.40
C GLY A 9 -20.74 -25.39 0.59
N TYR A 10 -20.32 -25.12 1.83
CA TYR A 10 -19.33 -24.09 2.13
C TYR A 10 -17.96 -24.39 1.49
N LEU A 11 -17.46 -25.63 1.58
CA LEU A 11 -16.20 -26.01 0.96
C LEU A 11 -16.24 -25.92 -0.56
N ALA A 12 -17.40 -26.16 -1.18
CA ALA A 12 -17.60 -26.02 -2.62
C ALA A 12 -17.54 -24.56 -3.11
N ILE A 13 -17.80 -23.57 -2.23
CA ILE A 13 -17.70 -22.14 -2.59
C ILE A 13 -16.28 -21.78 -3.04
N ILE A 14 -15.25 -22.34 -2.39
CA ILE A 14 -13.85 -22.02 -2.65
C ILE A 14 -13.45 -22.35 -4.11
N PRO A 15 -13.56 -23.60 -4.61
CA PRO A 15 -13.19 -23.93 -5.98
C PRO A 15 -14.09 -23.24 -7.01
N ILE A 16 -15.38 -23.05 -6.72
CA ILE A 16 -16.29 -22.30 -7.62
C ILE A 16 -15.82 -20.85 -7.75
N PHE A 17 -15.46 -20.20 -6.65
CA PHE A 17 -14.96 -18.83 -6.65
C PHE A 17 -13.63 -18.70 -7.41
N VAL A 18 -12.71 -19.64 -7.18
CA VAL A 18 -11.43 -19.71 -7.91
C VAL A 18 -11.65 -19.86 -9.41
N LEU A 19 -12.45 -20.85 -9.82
CA LEU A 19 -12.76 -21.09 -11.23
C LEU A 19 -13.41 -19.86 -11.87
N THR A 20 -14.35 -19.23 -11.15
CA THR A 20 -15.00 -17.98 -11.60
C THR A 20 -13.97 -16.87 -11.84
N CYS A 21 -13.04 -16.66 -10.89
CA CYS A 21 -11.99 -15.65 -11.05
C CYS A 21 -11.08 -15.95 -12.25
N VAL A 22 -10.65 -17.20 -12.41
CA VAL A 22 -9.80 -17.61 -13.53
C VAL A 22 -10.51 -17.39 -14.87
N LEU A 23 -11.78 -17.79 -14.97
CA LEU A 23 -12.58 -17.61 -16.19
C LEU A 23 -12.79 -16.14 -16.53
N LEU A 24 -13.18 -15.31 -15.56
CA LEU A 24 -13.40 -13.89 -15.78
C LEU A 24 -12.13 -13.17 -16.24
N ILE A 25 -10.99 -13.46 -15.62
CA ILE A 25 -9.70 -12.87 -16.00
C ILE A 25 -9.24 -13.38 -17.37
N PHE A 26 -9.51 -14.64 -17.70
CA PHE A 26 -9.24 -15.18 -19.03
C PHE A 26 -10.09 -14.50 -20.12
N LEU A 27 -11.32 -14.10 -19.79
CA LEU A 27 -12.20 -13.34 -20.67
C LEU A 27 -11.98 -11.82 -20.59
N ASP A 28 -11.03 -11.36 -19.78
CA ASP A 28 -10.72 -9.95 -19.51
C ASP A 28 -11.89 -9.13 -18.96
N ILE A 29 -12.74 -9.77 -18.15
CA ILE A 29 -13.92 -9.18 -17.51
C ILE A 29 -13.60 -8.82 -16.05
N HIS A 30 -13.63 -7.53 -15.72
CA HIS A 30 -13.24 -6.98 -14.40
C HIS A 30 -14.44 -6.54 -13.53
N ILE A 31 -15.47 -7.39 -13.43
CA ILE A 31 -16.73 -7.02 -12.77
C ILE A 31 -16.78 -7.32 -11.27
N LEU A 32 -16.06 -8.34 -10.79
CA LEU A 32 -16.12 -8.80 -9.39
C LEU A 32 -15.76 -7.69 -8.38
N PRO A 33 -14.65 -6.93 -8.54
CA PRO A 33 -14.33 -5.83 -7.64
C PRO A 33 -15.41 -4.74 -7.63
N GLN A 34 -16.04 -4.45 -8.78
CA GLN A 34 -17.08 -3.43 -8.89
C GLN A 34 -18.35 -3.85 -8.13
N ILE A 35 -18.78 -5.10 -8.28
CA ILE A 35 -19.90 -5.68 -7.51
C ILE A 35 -19.58 -5.65 -6.01
N TYR A 36 -18.35 -6.01 -5.64
CA TYR A 36 -17.93 -6.00 -4.25
C TYR A 36 -18.03 -4.59 -3.63
N ILE A 37 -17.53 -3.57 -4.35
CA ILE A 37 -17.61 -2.17 -3.87
C ILE A 37 -19.05 -1.67 -3.89
N SER A 38 -19.87 -1.98 -4.90
CA SER A 38 -21.25 -1.50 -4.98
C SER A 38 -22.13 -2.02 -3.84
N ILE A 39 -21.85 -3.24 -3.34
CA ILE A 39 -22.53 -3.80 -2.16
C ILE A 39 -22.08 -3.10 -0.87
N LEU A 40 -20.78 -2.79 -0.75
CA LEU A 40 -20.20 -2.26 0.48
C LEU A 40 -20.34 -0.76 0.64
N ASP A 41 -20.32 0.00 -0.45
CA ASP A 41 -20.37 1.46 -0.42
C ASP A 41 -21.62 2.01 0.27
N PRO A 42 -22.85 1.49 0.06
CA PRO A 42 -24.03 1.93 0.80
C PRO A 42 -23.93 1.65 2.30
N ILE A 43 -23.40 0.49 2.69
CA ILE A 43 -23.24 0.06 4.09
C ILE A 43 -22.22 0.97 4.79
N MET A 44 -21.10 1.24 4.13
CA MET A 44 -20.03 2.09 4.64
C MET A 44 -20.45 3.56 4.67
N SER A 45 -21.17 4.05 3.67
CA SER A 45 -21.73 5.39 3.62
C SER A 45 -22.77 5.62 4.72
N TYR A 46 -23.63 4.64 4.98
CA TYR A 46 -24.60 4.70 6.07
C TYR A 46 -23.91 4.80 7.44
N THR A 47 -22.93 3.93 7.70
CA THR A 47 -22.20 3.93 8.97
C THR A 47 -21.37 5.21 9.13
N ALA A 48 -20.71 5.69 8.07
CA ALA A 48 -20.00 6.97 8.08
C ALA A 48 -20.92 8.16 8.38
N ARG A 49 -22.12 8.23 7.79
CA ARG A 49 -23.10 9.29 8.07
C ARG A 49 -23.59 9.26 9.52
N GLN A 50 -23.87 8.09 10.07
CA GLN A 50 -24.30 7.95 11.46
C GLN A 50 -23.23 8.41 12.45
N MET A 51 -21.96 8.26 12.09
CA MET A 51 -20.86 8.79 12.91
C MET A 51 -20.57 10.28 12.67
N GLY A 52 -20.63 10.75 11.42
CA GLY A 52 -20.36 12.14 11.05
C GLY A 52 -21.35 13.13 11.68
N LYS A 53 -22.64 12.76 11.77
CA LYS A 53 -23.66 13.56 12.46
C LYS A 53 -23.33 13.81 13.94
N ARG A 54 -22.64 12.87 14.61
CA ARG A 54 -22.26 12.99 16.02
C ARG A 54 -20.91 13.69 16.20
N SER A 55 -19.97 13.51 15.27
CA SER A 55 -18.70 14.25 15.28
C SER A 55 -18.93 15.76 15.14
N MET A 56 -19.84 16.19 14.25
CA MET A 56 -20.23 17.61 14.16
C MET A 56 -21.02 18.11 15.37
N SER A 57 -21.89 17.27 15.96
CA SER A 57 -22.65 17.63 17.17
C SER A 57 -21.78 17.75 18.43
N ILE A 58 -20.73 16.94 18.57
CA ILE A 58 -19.75 17.07 19.66
C ILE A 58 -18.78 18.21 19.40
N ALA A 59 -18.34 18.41 18.15
CA ALA A 59 -17.55 19.59 17.79
C ALA A 59 -18.31 20.90 18.06
N SER A 60 -19.63 20.95 17.80
CA SER A 60 -20.45 22.10 18.17
C SER A 60 -20.64 22.26 19.69
N LEU A 61 -20.65 21.16 20.45
CA LEU A 61 -20.72 21.20 21.92
C LEU A 61 -19.37 21.61 22.55
N GLN A 62 -18.26 21.12 22.01
CA GLN A 62 -16.91 21.56 22.39
C GLN A 62 -16.70 23.02 22.01
N ASN A 63 -17.06 23.44 20.78
CA ASN A 63 -16.95 24.85 20.37
C ASN A 63 -17.84 25.78 21.21
N ALA A 64 -18.99 25.31 21.72
CA ALA A 64 -19.83 26.10 22.61
C ALA A 64 -19.20 26.32 24.01
N ASP A 65 -18.38 25.39 24.50
CA ASP A 65 -17.57 25.56 25.72
C ASP A 65 -16.22 26.26 25.45
N TYR A 66 -15.71 26.19 24.21
CA TYR A 66 -14.41 26.71 23.79
C TYR A 66 -14.45 28.17 23.31
N ASP A 67 -15.64 28.74 23.07
CA ASP A 67 -15.83 30.13 22.60
C ASP A 67 -15.46 31.19 23.66
N LYS A 68 -14.78 30.81 24.75
CA LYS A 68 -14.16 31.71 25.73
C LYS A 68 -12.64 31.75 25.71
N SER A 69 -11.95 30.95 24.91
CA SER A 69 -10.49 31.07 24.81
C SER A 69 -9.96 30.73 23.41
N ALA A 70 -9.85 31.79 22.63
CA ALA A 70 -8.81 32.02 21.63
C ALA A 70 -8.60 30.98 20.51
N SER A 71 -8.97 31.46 19.31
CA SER A 71 -8.35 31.16 18.03
C SER A 71 -6.82 31.05 18.10
N GLU A 72 -6.28 29.87 17.84
CA GLU A 72 -4.96 29.55 17.26
C GLU A 72 -4.60 28.13 17.71
N ASN A 73 -5.08 27.11 17.03
CA ASN A 73 -4.47 25.78 17.10
C ASN A 73 -4.83 25.01 15.81
N TYR A 74 -3.97 25.19 14.80
CA TYR A 74 -3.83 24.20 13.75
C TYR A 74 -3.41 22.91 14.46
N VAL A 75 -4.24 21.87 14.42
CA VAL A 75 -3.94 20.59 15.10
C VAL A 75 -2.73 19.96 14.42
N ASP A 76 -1.54 20.24 14.95
CA ASP A 76 -0.29 19.64 14.53
C ASP A 76 -0.32 18.15 14.90
N GLY A 77 0.10 17.29 13.98
CA GLY A 77 0.03 15.84 14.11
C GLY A 77 1.10 15.26 15.02
N ASN A 78 1.58 16.03 15.99
CA ASN A 78 2.57 15.58 16.96
C ASN A 78 1.87 14.81 18.08
N LEU A 79 2.39 13.63 18.36
CA LEU A 79 2.00 12.74 19.43
C LEU A 79 2.45 13.26 20.79
N ILE A 80 3.51 14.07 20.82
CA ILE A 80 4.14 14.62 22.02
C ILE A 80 4.12 16.15 21.98
N GLU A 81 3.59 16.75 23.04
CA GLU A 81 3.73 18.17 23.31
C GLU A 81 5.15 18.43 23.86
N ARG A 82 5.96 19.16 23.08
CA ARG A 82 7.39 19.35 23.39
C ARG A 82 7.60 20.63 24.17
N GLU A 83 8.14 20.50 25.38
CA GLU A 83 8.57 21.62 26.21
C GLU A 83 9.89 22.24 25.75
N VAL A 84 10.76 21.40 25.17
CA VAL A 84 12.10 21.78 24.71
C VAL A 84 12.35 21.12 23.35
N THR A 85 12.56 21.93 22.31
CA THR A 85 12.83 21.48 20.94
C THR A 85 14.25 21.84 20.53
N LEU A 86 15.00 20.84 20.05
CA LEU A 86 16.36 21.01 19.55
C LEU A 86 16.30 21.41 18.08
N VAL A 87 16.89 22.55 17.73
CA VAL A 87 16.99 23.06 16.36
C VAL A 87 18.46 23.20 16.00
N GLU A 88 18.80 23.15 14.71
CA GLU A 88 20.18 23.31 14.27
C GLU A 88 20.76 24.65 14.77
N GLY A 89 21.72 24.56 15.70
CA GLY A 89 22.36 25.71 16.33
C GLY A 89 21.57 26.44 17.43
N SER A 90 20.38 25.96 17.85
CA SER A 90 19.61 26.63 18.91
C SER A 90 18.65 25.69 19.67
N ILE A 91 18.21 26.12 20.85
CA ILE A 91 17.19 25.43 21.66
C ILE A 91 15.96 26.32 21.71
N GLN A 92 14.82 25.79 21.28
CA GLN A 92 13.52 26.44 21.41
C GLN A 92 12.80 25.88 22.64
N LEU A 93 12.30 26.77 23.49
CA LEU A 93 11.53 26.44 24.69
C LEU A 93 10.07 26.78 24.44
N SER A 94 9.14 25.96 24.91
CA SER A 94 7.71 26.30 24.84
C SER A 94 7.40 27.49 25.75
N ASP A 95 6.34 28.24 25.43
CA ASP A 95 5.92 29.40 26.23
C ASP A 95 5.54 29.01 27.68
N ASP A 96 5.16 27.75 27.89
CA ASP A 96 4.84 27.19 29.20
C ASP A 96 6.08 26.78 30.01
N PHE A 97 7.27 26.75 29.40
CA PHE A 97 8.52 26.38 30.07
C PHE A 97 9.03 27.53 30.96
N LYS A 98 8.49 27.61 32.18
CA LYS A 98 8.93 28.58 33.19
C LYS A 98 10.24 28.12 33.83
N THR A 99 11.35 28.79 33.51
CA THR A 99 12.62 28.57 34.20
C THR A 99 12.53 29.13 35.62
N GLN A 100 12.14 28.30 36.59
CA GLN A 100 12.11 28.71 38.00
C GLN A 100 13.53 28.77 38.59
N GLU A 101 13.95 30.01 38.85
CA GLU A 101 15.03 30.49 39.72
C GLU A 101 16.50 30.25 39.31
N LYS A 102 17.35 31.21 39.72
CA LYS A 102 18.80 31.27 39.49
C LYS A 102 19.51 30.11 40.21
N GLY A 103 19.78 29.02 39.50
CA GLY A 103 20.65 27.94 39.95
C GLY A 103 20.60 26.71 39.04
N PHE A 104 21.74 26.03 38.85
CA PHE A 104 21.76 24.74 38.13
C PHE A 104 21.14 23.66 39.02
N LYS A 105 20.03 23.06 38.57
CA LYS A 105 19.41 21.89 39.23
C LYS A 105 19.84 20.61 38.52
N LEU A 106 20.08 19.55 39.30
CA LEU A 106 20.58 18.28 38.77
C LEU A 106 19.64 17.59 37.75
N HIS A 107 18.36 17.96 37.75
CA HIS A 107 17.37 17.41 36.81
C HIS A 107 17.34 18.13 35.45
N LEU A 108 18.03 19.27 35.27
CA LEU A 108 18.04 20.00 33.99
C LEU A 108 18.56 19.14 32.80
N PRO A 109 19.62 18.34 32.93
CA PRO A 109 20.06 17.43 31.87
C PRO A 109 19.00 16.40 31.45
N MET A 110 18.04 16.08 32.33
CA MET A 110 16.96 15.14 32.00
C MET A 110 16.00 15.70 30.95
N TYR A 111 15.84 17.02 30.86
CA TYR A 111 15.07 17.64 29.78
C TYR A 111 15.75 17.47 28.42
N LEU A 112 17.07 17.58 28.35
CA LEU A 112 17.81 17.32 27.11
C LEU A 112 17.74 15.84 26.70
N LEU A 113 17.80 14.92 27.67
CA LEU A 113 17.60 13.50 27.40
C LEU A 113 16.17 13.22 26.91
N LYS A 114 15.16 13.82 27.56
CA LYS A 114 13.75 13.78 27.13
C LYS A 114 13.59 14.29 25.70
N SER A 115 14.10 15.49 25.38
CA SER A 115 14.05 16.05 24.02
C SER A 115 14.77 15.19 22.99
N GLY A 116 15.91 14.59 23.35
CA GLY A 116 16.62 13.66 22.48
C GLY A 116 15.80 12.41 22.19
N VAL A 117 15.15 11.85 23.20
CA VAL A 117 14.23 10.71 23.04
C VAL A 117 12.99 11.09 22.25
N GLU A 118 12.38 12.25 22.51
CA GLU A 118 11.23 12.79 21.77
C GLU A 118 11.56 13.00 20.29
N ALA A 119 12.74 13.55 19.99
CA ALA A 119 13.22 13.74 18.62
C ALA A 119 13.46 12.41 17.89
N ILE A 120 13.84 11.34 18.60
CA ILE A 120 13.97 9.99 18.04
C ILE A 120 12.60 9.34 17.83
N ILE A 121 11.67 9.47 18.78
CA ILE A 121 10.33 8.88 18.69
C ILE A 121 9.53 9.51 17.54
N GLU A 122 9.70 10.80 17.33
CA GLU A 122 8.98 11.60 16.36
C GLU A 122 9.86 12.15 15.25
N ASP A 123 10.82 11.35 14.79
CA ASP A 123 11.68 11.77 13.68
C ASP A 123 10.89 11.84 12.36
N ASP A 124 11.34 12.73 11.47
CA ASP A 124 10.70 12.98 10.17
C ASP A 124 10.72 11.78 9.23
N VAL A 125 11.54 10.75 9.51
CA VAL A 125 11.69 9.56 8.69
C VAL A 125 10.74 8.45 9.17
N THR A 126 10.72 8.12 10.46
CA THR A 126 9.89 7.03 11.02
C THR A 126 8.40 7.34 10.89
N LYS A 127 7.98 8.61 11.03
CA LYS A 127 6.59 9.06 10.79
C LYS A 127 6.10 8.72 9.37
N ARG A 128 7.00 8.57 8.39
CA ARG A 128 6.67 8.23 6.99
C ARG A 128 6.49 6.74 6.75
N PHE A 129 6.92 5.91 7.69
CA PHE A 129 6.63 4.48 7.70
C PHE A 129 5.37 4.15 8.51
N SER A 130 4.91 5.06 9.37
CA SER A 130 3.65 4.91 10.10
C SER A 130 2.46 4.89 9.15
N SER A 131 1.52 3.96 9.38
CA SER A 131 0.25 3.94 8.64
C SER A 131 -0.57 5.19 8.99
N ALA A 132 -0.97 6.00 8.01
CA ALA A 132 -1.90 7.10 8.31
C ALA A 132 -3.22 6.56 8.88
N GLU A 133 -3.69 7.22 9.92
CA GLU A 133 -4.96 6.89 10.55
C GLU A 133 -6.12 7.34 9.66
N LEU A 134 -7.02 6.41 9.32
CA LEU A 134 -8.22 6.76 8.58
C LEU A 134 -9.17 7.51 9.51
N ARG A 135 -9.48 8.77 9.20
CA ARG A 135 -10.46 9.58 9.93
C ARG A 135 -11.91 9.07 9.80
N VAL A 136 -12.15 8.08 8.94
CA VAL A 136 -13.49 7.52 8.65
C VAL A 136 -13.62 6.12 9.26
N TRP A 137 -14.82 5.81 9.78
CA TRP A 137 -15.14 4.47 10.27
C TRP A 137 -14.83 3.41 9.22
N ASN A 138 -14.35 2.25 9.67
CA ASN A 138 -14.34 1.07 8.83
C ASN A 138 -14.62 -0.18 9.65
N LEU A 139 -15.01 -1.26 8.97
CA LEU A 139 -15.36 -2.56 9.55
C LEU A 139 -14.23 -3.24 10.34
N LEU A 140 -13.00 -2.71 10.33
CA LEU A 140 -11.87 -3.20 11.13
C LEU A 140 -11.39 -2.21 12.20
N GLY A 141 -11.92 -0.98 12.19
CA GLY A 141 -11.56 0.11 13.10
C GLY A 141 -12.20 -0.06 14.46
N ARG A 142 -11.89 -1.17 15.15
CA ARG A 142 -12.36 -1.41 16.52
C ARG A 142 -11.53 -0.61 17.55
N ASN A 143 -10.22 -0.48 17.31
CA ASN A 143 -9.28 0.00 18.31
C ASN A 143 -8.83 1.47 18.14
N GLN A 144 -9.23 2.17 17.07
CA GLN A 144 -8.62 3.45 16.74
C GLN A 144 -9.31 4.69 17.32
N ASN A 145 -10.38 4.58 18.11
CA ASN A 145 -10.98 5.79 18.68
C ASN A 145 -11.89 5.56 19.90
N TYR A 146 -11.60 6.28 20.99
CA TYR A 146 -12.44 6.38 22.19
C TYR A 146 -13.88 6.85 21.84
N TYR A 147 -14.02 7.60 20.74
CA TYR A 147 -15.31 8.02 20.16
C TYR A 147 -16.30 6.88 19.89
N PHE A 148 -15.83 5.67 19.61
CA PHE A 148 -16.71 4.53 19.27
C PHE A 148 -17.48 3.99 20.48
N HIS A 149 -16.95 4.18 21.69
CA HIS A 149 -17.54 3.61 22.90
C HIS A 149 -18.76 4.41 23.39
N ASN A 150 -18.85 5.70 23.04
CA ASN A 150 -19.84 6.63 23.59
C ASN A 150 -21.04 6.92 22.64
N THR A 151 -21.33 6.03 21.68
CA THR A 151 -22.39 6.22 20.68
C THR A 151 -23.64 5.37 20.96
N SER A 152 -24.84 5.95 20.84
CA SER A 152 -26.14 5.29 21.08
C SER A 152 -26.41 4.10 20.14
N CYS A 153 -25.77 4.09 18.97
CA CYS A 153 -25.81 3.00 17.99
C CYS A 153 -24.72 1.92 18.20
N LYS A 154 -24.06 1.88 19.37
CA LYS A 154 -23.00 0.91 19.69
C LYS A 154 -23.40 -0.54 19.36
N ARG A 155 -24.62 -0.97 19.71
CA ARG A 155 -25.09 -2.34 19.44
C ARG A 155 -25.16 -2.65 17.94
N THR A 156 -25.73 -1.76 17.14
CA THR A 156 -25.82 -1.92 15.68
C THR A 156 -24.44 -1.91 15.04
N LEU A 157 -23.54 -1.02 15.49
CA LEU A 157 -22.17 -0.95 14.98
C LEU A 157 -21.37 -2.20 15.32
N THR A 158 -21.49 -2.71 16.55
CA THR A 158 -20.87 -3.97 16.98
C THR A 158 -21.44 -5.16 16.21
N ALA A 159 -22.75 -5.19 15.95
CA ALA A 159 -23.38 -6.25 15.16
C ALA A 159 -22.90 -6.22 13.70
N LEU A 160 -22.82 -5.04 13.07
CA LEU A 160 -22.27 -4.88 11.72
C LEU A 160 -20.79 -5.25 11.65
N TRP A 161 -20.01 -4.89 12.67
CA TRP A 161 -18.61 -5.29 12.81
C TRP A 161 -18.48 -6.81 12.91
N PHE A 162 -19.26 -7.47 13.78
CA PHE A 162 -19.21 -8.92 13.96
C PHE A 162 -19.68 -9.68 12.72
N LEU A 163 -20.74 -9.20 12.07
CA LEU A 163 -21.18 -9.73 10.78
C LEU A 163 -20.09 -9.58 9.71
N GLY A 164 -19.48 -8.40 9.63
CA GLY A 164 -18.36 -8.14 8.74
C GLY A 164 -17.15 -9.04 9.03
N PHE A 165 -16.87 -9.31 10.30
CA PHE A 165 -15.85 -10.25 10.73
C PHE A 165 -16.15 -11.67 10.22
N ILE A 166 -17.34 -12.20 10.47
CA ILE A 166 -17.74 -13.53 9.97
C ILE A 166 -17.62 -13.61 8.45
N ILE A 167 -18.20 -12.66 7.72
CA ILE A 167 -18.16 -12.65 6.25
C ILE A 167 -16.72 -12.64 5.73
N ARG A 168 -15.83 -11.82 6.34
CA ARG A 168 -14.45 -11.68 5.90
C ARG A 168 -13.60 -12.90 6.20
N TYR A 169 -13.59 -13.36 7.44
CA TYR A 169 -12.63 -14.37 7.88
C TYR A 169 -13.14 -15.79 7.62
N VAL A 170 -14.45 -16.01 7.64
CA VAL A 170 -15.03 -17.33 7.33
C VAL A 170 -15.20 -17.47 5.82
N PHE A 171 -15.87 -16.56 5.12
CA PHE A 171 -16.21 -16.81 3.71
C PHE A 171 -15.18 -16.23 2.70
N LEU A 172 -14.79 -14.97 2.87
CA LEU A 172 -13.94 -14.28 1.89
C LEU A 172 -12.46 -14.65 2.00
N LEU A 173 -11.93 -14.87 3.21
CA LEU A 173 -10.51 -15.14 3.41
C LEU A 173 -10.08 -16.47 2.78
N PRO A 174 -10.75 -17.61 3.01
CA PRO A 174 -10.32 -18.88 2.41
C PRO A 174 -10.38 -18.86 0.89
N SER A 175 -11.42 -18.24 0.33
CA SER A 175 -11.59 -18.09 -1.12
C SER A 175 -10.53 -17.16 -1.73
N ARG A 176 -10.22 -16.02 -1.09
CA ARG A 176 -9.15 -15.10 -1.53
C ARG A 176 -7.77 -15.73 -1.41
N LEU A 177 -7.51 -16.47 -0.33
CA LEU A 177 -6.25 -17.19 -0.16
C LEU A 177 -6.08 -18.26 -1.25
N ALA A 178 -7.13 -19.04 -1.54
CA ALA A 178 -7.11 -20.02 -2.62
C ALA A 178 -6.82 -19.37 -3.99
N VAL A 179 -7.47 -18.26 -4.31
CA VAL A 179 -7.20 -17.50 -5.55
C VAL A 179 -5.76 -16.98 -5.58
N CYS A 180 -5.23 -16.50 -4.45
CA CYS A 180 -3.84 -16.05 -4.36
C CYS A 180 -2.86 -17.20 -4.65
N MET A 181 -3.07 -18.37 -4.05
CA MET A 181 -2.20 -19.54 -4.26
C MET A 181 -2.25 -20.03 -5.72
N VAL A 182 -3.46 -20.07 -6.31
CA VAL A 182 -3.63 -20.43 -7.73
C VAL A 182 -3.02 -19.37 -8.64
N GLY A 183 -3.15 -18.08 -8.33
CA GLY A 183 -2.55 -16.98 -9.08
C GLY A 183 -1.02 -17.05 -9.12
N VAL A 184 -0.38 -17.27 -7.96
CA VAL A 184 1.07 -17.46 -7.85
C VAL A 184 1.50 -18.72 -8.60
N GLY A 185 0.79 -19.84 -8.42
CA GLY A 185 1.08 -21.10 -9.12
C GLY A 185 0.99 -20.98 -10.64
N LEU A 186 -0.06 -20.33 -11.15
CA LEU A 186 -0.21 -20.08 -12.60
C LEU A 186 0.86 -19.13 -13.15
N THR A 187 1.33 -18.18 -12.35
CA THR A 187 2.45 -17.30 -12.73
C THR A 187 3.73 -18.11 -12.89
N TYR A 188 3.98 -19.04 -11.98
CA TYR A 188 5.14 -19.93 -12.05
C TYR A 188 5.08 -20.85 -13.28
N VAL A 189 3.91 -21.48 -13.52
CA VAL A 189 3.68 -22.31 -14.72
C VAL A 189 3.83 -21.49 -16.00
N CYS A 190 3.33 -20.26 -16.03
CA CYS A 190 3.49 -19.32 -17.14
C CYS A 190 4.98 -19.10 -17.46
N GLY A 191 5.81 -18.86 -16.43
CA GLY A 191 7.26 -18.74 -16.57
C GLY A 191 7.92 -20.00 -17.15
N ILE A 192 7.61 -21.17 -16.61
CA ILE A 192 8.15 -22.46 -17.09
C ILE A 192 7.80 -22.69 -18.56
N VAL A 193 6.53 -22.55 -18.92
CA VAL A 193 6.05 -22.81 -20.30
C VAL A 193 6.63 -21.79 -21.28
N LYS A 194 6.71 -20.51 -20.88
CA LYS A 194 7.36 -19.45 -21.67
C LYS A 194 8.82 -19.79 -21.93
N ASN A 195 9.56 -20.21 -20.91
CA ASN A 195 10.99 -20.55 -21.03
C ASN A 195 11.24 -21.84 -21.80
N ALA A 196 10.33 -22.82 -21.72
CA ALA A 196 10.41 -24.06 -22.50
C ALA A 196 10.13 -23.83 -24.00
N PHE A 197 9.27 -22.86 -24.35
CA PHE A 197 8.85 -22.60 -25.73
C PHE A 197 8.96 -21.11 -26.14
N PRO A 198 10.15 -20.48 -26.05
CA PRO A 198 10.29 -19.02 -26.16
C PRO A 198 9.91 -18.47 -27.54
N ASN A 199 10.19 -19.22 -28.61
CA ASN A 199 9.91 -18.80 -29.98
C ASN A 199 8.50 -19.14 -30.48
N SER A 200 7.72 -19.88 -29.69
CA SER A 200 6.36 -20.28 -30.06
C SER A 200 5.38 -19.12 -29.93
N ARG A 201 4.24 -19.20 -30.64
CA ARG A 201 3.14 -18.24 -30.48
C ARG A 201 2.66 -18.17 -29.03
N LEU A 202 2.59 -19.32 -28.36
CA LEU A 202 2.21 -19.42 -26.96
C LEU A 202 3.23 -18.74 -26.05
N GLY A 203 4.53 -18.98 -26.24
CA GLY A 203 5.60 -18.36 -25.46
C GLY A 203 5.60 -16.83 -25.58
N LYS A 204 5.43 -16.29 -26.79
CA LYS A 204 5.30 -14.84 -27.03
C LYS A 204 4.06 -14.25 -26.37
N TRP A 205 2.93 -14.97 -26.40
CA TRP A 205 1.70 -14.56 -25.70
C TRP A 205 1.88 -14.60 -24.17
N LEU A 206 2.50 -15.65 -23.64
CA LEU A 206 2.81 -15.79 -22.22
C LEU A 206 3.80 -14.72 -21.74
N ALA A 207 4.71 -14.24 -22.57
CA ALA A 207 5.60 -13.13 -22.24
C ALA A 207 4.89 -11.76 -22.16
N SER A 208 3.67 -11.64 -22.68
CA SER A 208 2.91 -10.39 -22.76
C SER A 208 1.52 -10.55 -22.11
N SER A 209 0.45 -10.65 -22.91
CA SER A 209 -0.93 -10.68 -22.42
C SER A 209 -1.22 -11.84 -21.46
N GLY A 210 -0.59 -13.00 -21.65
CA GLY A 210 -0.74 -14.14 -20.75
C GLY A 210 -0.19 -13.84 -19.36
N TYR A 211 1.02 -13.28 -19.27
CA TYR A 211 1.59 -12.83 -18.00
C TYR A 211 0.74 -11.72 -17.34
N GLN A 212 0.28 -10.74 -18.11
CA GLN A 212 -0.61 -9.68 -17.58
C GLN A 212 -1.89 -10.27 -16.96
N ARG A 213 -2.48 -11.30 -17.57
CA ARG A 213 -3.63 -12.02 -16.99
C ARG A 213 -3.27 -12.73 -15.69
N CYS A 214 -2.10 -13.37 -15.60
CA CYS A 214 -1.61 -13.92 -14.33
C CYS A 214 -1.47 -12.81 -13.27
N MET A 215 -0.93 -11.64 -13.62
CA MET A 215 -0.81 -10.51 -12.70
C MET A 215 -2.19 -10.00 -12.23
N ARG A 216 -3.17 -9.88 -13.14
CA ARG A 216 -4.55 -9.51 -12.80
C ARG A 216 -5.20 -10.53 -11.86
N LEU A 217 -4.95 -11.83 -12.06
CA LEU A 217 -5.44 -12.87 -11.15
C LEU A 217 -4.83 -12.75 -9.75
N ASN A 218 -3.54 -12.41 -9.65
CA ASN A 218 -2.88 -12.12 -8.36
C ASN A 218 -3.45 -10.87 -7.67
N LEU A 219 -4.16 -9.99 -8.39
CA LEU A 219 -4.82 -8.80 -7.82
C LEU A 219 -6.26 -9.09 -7.34
N CYS A 220 -6.89 -10.18 -7.78
CA CYS A 220 -8.24 -10.56 -7.36
C CYS A 220 -8.42 -10.70 -5.83
N PRO A 221 -7.48 -11.27 -5.06
CA PRO A 221 -7.57 -11.34 -3.60
C PRO A 221 -7.72 -9.98 -2.91
N TYR A 222 -7.27 -8.90 -3.56
CA TYR A 222 -7.33 -7.53 -3.05
C TYR A 222 -8.59 -6.78 -3.48
N ALA A 223 -9.39 -7.35 -4.40
CA ALA A 223 -10.51 -6.67 -5.05
C ALA A 223 -10.08 -5.30 -5.63
N ALA A 224 -8.92 -5.25 -6.28
CA ALA A 224 -8.36 -4.03 -6.84
C ALA A 224 -9.20 -3.52 -8.03
N ILE A 225 -9.51 -2.22 -8.02
CA ILE A 225 -10.01 -1.50 -9.20
C ILE A 225 -8.90 -0.57 -9.65
N ILE A 226 -8.38 -0.82 -10.85
CA ILE A 226 -7.23 -0.10 -11.38
C ILE A 226 -7.71 0.74 -12.56
N ARG A 227 -7.31 2.02 -12.58
CA ARG A 227 -7.56 2.94 -13.68
C ARG A 227 -6.24 3.48 -14.17
N PHE A 228 -5.94 3.23 -15.44
CA PHE A 228 -4.78 3.78 -16.11
C PHE A 228 -5.20 5.07 -16.82
N HIS A 229 -4.45 6.13 -16.58
CA HIS A 229 -4.60 7.42 -17.23
C HIS A 229 -3.43 7.62 -18.19
N ASN A 230 -3.65 8.36 -19.28
CA ASN A 230 -2.65 8.66 -20.31
C ASN A 230 -1.97 7.40 -20.89
N PRO A 231 -2.75 6.42 -21.40
CA PRO A 231 -2.24 5.15 -21.93
C PRO A 231 -1.24 5.27 -23.09
N GLU A 232 -1.20 6.41 -23.76
CA GLU A 232 -0.25 6.76 -24.82
C GLU A 232 1.20 6.91 -24.32
N ASN A 233 1.39 7.20 -23.04
CA ASN A 233 2.71 7.42 -22.41
C ASN A 233 3.29 6.16 -21.75
N ARG A 234 2.69 4.99 -22.00
CA ARG A 234 3.14 3.71 -21.43
C ARG A 234 4.63 3.45 -21.69
N PRO A 235 5.34 2.87 -20.71
CA PRO A 235 6.75 2.48 -20.88
C PRO A 235 6.94 1.54 -22.07
N LYS A 236 7.90 1.89 -22.93
CA LYS A 236 8.21 1.15 -24.16
C LYS A 236 9.37 0.17 -23.94
N PRO A 237 9.61 -0.80 -24.82
CA PRO A 237 10.81 -1.62 -24.77
C PRO A 237 12.07 -0.75 -24.69
N ASN A 238 13.11 -1.23 -24.01
CA ASN A 238 14.40 -0.54 -23.85
C ASN A 238 14.32 0.78 -23.06
N THR A 239 13.31 0.97 -22.21
CA THR A 239 13.14 2.17 -21.39
C THR A 239 13.09 1.85 -19.89
N ILE A 240 13.05 2.88 -19.05
CA ILE A 240 12.92 2.74 -17.59
C ILE A 240 11.59 3.35 -17.15
N CYS A 241 10.79 2.58 -16.42
CA CYS A 241 9.60 3.02 -15.72
C CYS A 241 9.95 3.37 -14.27
N VAL A 242 9.62 4.58 -13.83
CA VAL A 242 9.94 5.08 -12.49
C VAL A 242 8.63 5.36 -11.77
N ALA A 243 8.37 4.63 -10.68
CA ALA A 243 7.14 4.80 -9.89
C ALA A 243 7.43 5.02 -8.41
N ASN A 244 6.56 5.77 -7.72
CA ASN A 244 6.56 5.81 -6.25
C ASN A 244 6.18 4.44 -5.67
N HIS A 245 6.64 4.13 -4.46
CA HIS A 245 6.45 2.82 -3.85
C HIS A 245 5.67 2.91 -2.54
N THR A 246 4.39 2.59 -2.62
CA THR A 246 3.48 2.57 -1.49
C THR A 246 3.35 1.19 -0.85
N THR A 247 3.40 0.13 -1.66
CA THR A 247 3.07 -1.22 -1.20
C THR A 247 3.83 -2.29 -1.97
N PRO A 248 4.02 -3.49 -1.38
CA PRO A 248 4.59 -4.63 -2.09
C PRO A 248 3.79 -5.07 -3.33
N VAL A 249 2.52 -4.69 -3.44
CA VAL A 249 1.61 -5.08 -4.53
C VAL A 249 1.72 -4.13 -5.73
N ASP A 250 2.39 -2.98 -5.58
CA ASP A 250 2.52 -1.94 -6.62
C ASP A 250 3.12 -2.49 -7.92
N PHE A 251 4.10 -3.40 -7.79
CA PHE A 251 4.64 -4.14 -8.94
C PHE A 251 3.53 -4.86 -9.70
N THR A 252 2.71 -5.65 -9.01
CA THR A 252 1.63 -6.43 -9.63
C THR A 252 0.57 -5.51 -10.26
N VAL A 253 0.30 -4.35 -9.66
CA VAL A 253 -0.61 -3.33 -10.22
C VAL A 253 -0.10 -2.86 -11.57
N LEU A 254 1.16 -2.43 -11.67
CA LEU A 254 1.74 -2.00 -12.94
C LEU A 254 1.84 -3.16 -13.93
N ALA A 255 2.28 -4.33 -13.46
CA ALA A 255 2.45 -5.54 -14.25
C ALA A 255 1.13 -6.11 -14.82
N SER A 256 -0.01 -5.62 -14.31
CA SER A 256 -1.33 -5.99 -14.82
C SER A 256 -1.68 -5.34 -16.15
N ASP A 257 -0.99 -4.28 -16.56
CA ASP A 257 -1.26 -3.53 -17.82
C ASP A 257 -0.08 -3.60 -18.80
N ASN A 258 1.15 -3.67 -18.29
CA ASN A 258 2.35 -3.81 -19.10
C ASN A 258 3.32 -4.81 -18.46
N THR A 259 4.24 -5.41 -19.22
CA THR A 259 5.23 -6.34 -18.67
C THR A 259 6.54 -5.62 -18.39
N TYR A 260 7.11 -5.82 -17.20
CA TYR A 260 8.32 -5.14 -16.76
C TYR A 260 9.43 -6.13 -16.41
N ALA A 261 10.67 -5.72 -16.63
CA ALA A 261 11.82 -6.31 -15.94
C ALA A 261 11.89 -5.76 -14.51
N ILE A 262 12.25 -6.62 -13.56
CA ILE A 262 12.22 -6.29 -12.13
C ILE A 262 13.62 -5.96 -11.66
N ILE A 263 13.74 -4.91 -10.85
CA ILE A 263 14.91 -4.67 -10.03
C ILE A 263 14.48 -4.70 -8.57
N GLY A 264 15.16 -5.50 -7.77
CA GLY A 264 14.81 -5.63 -6.38
C GLY A 264 15.98 -6.13 -5.54
N GLN A 265 15.86 -5.89 -4.24
CA GLN A 265 16.77 -6.47 -3.29
C GLN A 265 16.33 -7.89 -2.98
N ARG A 266 17.28 -8.84 -2.88
CA ARG A 266 16.98 -10.19 -2.41
C ARG A 266 16.43 -10.19 -0.98
N GLN A 267 15.38 -10.98 -0.78
CA GLN A 267 14.79 -11.22 0.53
C GLN A 267 14.65 -12.72 0.81
N GLY A 268 14.70 -13.08 2.09
CA GLY A 268 14.45 -14.45 2.55
C GLY A 268 12.96 -14.76 2.72
N GLY A 269 12.67 -16.01 3.10
CA GLY A 269 11.32 -16.44 3.51
C GLY A 269 10.28 -16.38 2.39
N PHE A 270 9.08 -15.89 2.70
CA PHE A 270 7.96 -15.81 1.77
C PHE A 270 8.27 -14.94 0.54
N PHE A 271 8.92 -13.79 0.73
CA PHE A 271 9.29 -12.91 -0.38
C PHE A 271 10.30 -13.57 -1.32
N GLY A 272 11.27 -14.33 -0.79
CA GLY A 272 12.19 -15.12 -1.62
C GLY A 272 11.49 -16.17 -2.51
N LEU A 273 10.39 -16.76 -2.04
CA LEU A 273 9.57 -17.66 -2.89
C LEU A 273 8.94 -16.88 -4.04
N VAL A 274 8.37 -15.70 -3.76
CA VAL A 274 7.77 -14.84 -4.79
C VAL A 274 8.84 -14.35 -5.77
N GLU A 275 10.03 -13.98 -5.30
CA GLU A 275 11.18 -13.60 -6.12
C GLU A 275 11.56 -14.71 -7.11
N ASN A 276 11.61 -15.97 -6.66
CA ASN A 276 11.90 -17.11 -7.53
C ASN A 276 10.82 -17.31 -8.61
N VAL A 277 9.55 -17.16 -8.23
CA VAL A 277 8.43 -17.25 -9.18
C VAL A 277 8.53 -16.14 -10.23
N LEU A 278 8.81 -14.91 -9.80
CA LEU A 278 8.97 -13.76 -10.69
C LEU A 278 10.20 -13.91 -11.61
N SER A 279 11.31 -14.42 -11.08
CA SER A 279 12.54 -14.70 -11.85
C SER A 279 12.34 -15.72 -12.96
N CYS A 280 11.40 -16.66 -12.77
CA CYS A 280 11.00 -17.59 -13.81
C CYS A 280 10.16 -16.89 -14.90
N ALA A 281 9.28 -15.97 -14.49
CA ALA A 281 8.29 -15.36 -15.36
C ALA A 281 8.83 -14.18 -16.19
N VAL A 282 9.68 -13.32 -15.63
CA VAL A 282 10.21 -12.11 -16.28
C VAL A 282 11.71 -11.94 -15.99
N PRO A 283 12.45 -11.16 -16.81
CA PRO A 283 13.82 -10.80 -16.51
C PRO A 283 13.90 -10.04 -15.18
N THR A 284 14.87 -10.41 -14.34
CA THR A 284 15.03 -9.82 -13.01
C THR A 284 16.51 -9.51 -12.75
N ILE A 285 16.76 -8.40 -12.07
CA ILE A 285 18.08 -7.97 -11.60
C ILE A 285 17.99 -7.85 -10.08
N TRP A 286 18.51 -8.86 -9.38
CA TRP A 286 18.53 -8.89 -7.92
C TRP A 286 19.86 -8.38 -7.37
N PHE A 287 19.81 -7.64 -6.26
CA PHE A 287 20.98 -7.11 -5.57
C PHE A 287 20.94 -7.36 -4.07
N ASP A 288 22.10 -7.37 -3.41
CA ASP A 288 22.24 -7.62 -1.98
C ASP A 288 22.64 -6.35 -1.22
N ARG A 289 21.96 -6.05 -0.09
CA ARG A 289 22.21 -4.81 0.70
C ARG A 289 23.61 -4.76 1.34
N GLY A 290 24.23 -5.92 1.54
CA GLY A 290 25.52 -6.05 2.25
C GLY A 290 26.75 -5.78 1.38
N GLU A 291 26.61 -5.76 0.05
CA GLU A 291 27.75 -5.64 -0.85
C GLU A 291 27.90 -4.20 -1.38
N VAL A 292 28.87 -3.47 -0.85
CA VAL A 292 29.15 -2.07 -1.22
C VAL A 292 29.51 -1.91 -2.72
N PHE A 293 30.03 -2.97 -3.34
CA PHE A 293 30.42 -3.02 -4.76
C PHE A 293 29.25 -3.28 -5.73
N ASP A 294 28.04 -3.59 -5.26
CA ASP A 294 26.93 -4.00 -6.14
C ASP A 294 26.24 -2.82 -6.83
N ARG A 295 26.44 -1.57 -6.38
CA ARG A 295 25.75 -0.41 -6.99
C ARG A 295 26.16 -0.14 -8.44
N SER A 296 27.47 -0.19 -8.73
CA SER A 296 27.97 -0.06 -10.10
C SER A 296 27.59 -1.28 -10.94
N ALA A 297 27.72 -2.49 -10.37
CA ALA A 297 27.35 -3.73 -11.05
C ALA A 297 25.86 -3.78 -11.45
N VAL A 298 24.95 -3.34 -10.56
CA VAL A 298 23.52 -3.20 -10.89
C VAL A 298 23.31 -2.19 -12.01
N THR A 299 24.00 -1.05 -11.95
CA THR A 299 23.90 -0.01 -13.00
C THR A 299 24.38 -0.54 -14.35
N ASP A 300 25.45 -1.34 -14.38
CA ASP A 300 25.98 -1.94 -15.59
C ASP A 300 25.04 -3.02 -16.15
N ARG A 301 24.47 -3.88 -15.29
CA ARG A 301 23.42 -4.84 -15.70
C ARG A 301 22.18 -4.14 -16.25
N MET A 302 21.79 -3.00 -15.68
CA MET A 302 20.70 -2.17 -16.21
C MET A 302 21.03 -1.64 -17.61
N LYS A 303 22.25 -1.15 -17.83
CA LYS A 303 22.71 -0.66 -19.14
C LYS A 303 22.72 -1.79 -20.18
N GLU A 304 23.22 -2.96 -19.81
CA GLU A 304 23.23 -4.15 -20.67
C GLU A 304 21.81 -4.61 -21.06
N HIS A 305 20.89 -4.66 -20.08
CA HIS A 305 19.49 -5.00 -20.33
C HIS A 305 18.83 -3.99 -21.26
N VAL A 306 19.01 -2.69 -21.01
CA VAL A 306 18.48 -1.62 -21.87
C VAL A 306 19.08 -1.66 -23.28
N ALA A 307 20.34 -2.05 -23.45
CA ALA A 307 20.98 -2.16 -24.76
C ALA A 307 20.45 -3.34 -25.60
N THR A 308 19.83 -4.34 -24.98
CA THR A 308 19.33 -5.54 -25.67
C THR A 308 18.06 -5.24 -26.46
N PRO A 309 18.03 -5.35 -27.80
CA PRO A 309 16.87 -4.93 -28.61
C PRO A 309 15.57 -5.61 -28.21
N GLY A 310 14.53 -4.82 -27.94
CA GLY A 310 13.21 -5.33 -27.56
C GLY A 310 13.10 -5.80 -26.11
N ALA A 311 14.11 -5.54 -25.26
CA ALA A 311 14.05 -5.85 -23.84
C ALA A 311 12.90 -5.11 -23.15
N LEU A 312 12.29 -5.76 -22.16
CA LEU A 312 11.18 -5.18 -21.40
C LEU A 312 11.61 -3.92 -20.66
N PRO A 313 10.71 -2.92 -20.50
CA PRO A 313 11.01 -1.76 -19.68
C PRO A 313 11.38 -2.18 -18.27
N ILE A 314 12.42 -1.57 -17.72
CA ILE A 314 12.85 -1.80 -16.34
C ILE A 314 11.93 -1.01 -15.41
N LEU A 315 11.29 -1.67 -14.45
CA LEU A 315 10.55 -0.99 -13.39
C LEU A 315 11.44 -0.74 -12.18
N ILE A 316 11.56 0.54 -11.79
CA ILE A 316 12.28 0.96 -10.59
C ILE A 316 11.37 1.71 -9.62
N PHE A 317 11.61 1.43 -8.34
CA PHE A 317 11.05 2.13 -7.20
C PHE A 317 12.19 2.90 -6.53
N PRO A 318 12.48 4.16 -6.92
CA PRO A 318 13.71 4.86 -6.57
C PRO A 318 13.85 5.19 -5.08
N GLU A 319 12.76 5.06 -4.32
CA GLU A 319 12.72 5.17 -2.85
C GLU A 319 13.45 4.00 -2.17
N GLY A 320 13.46 2.81 -2.79
CA GLY A 320 14.12 1.60 -2.26
C GLY A 320 13.42 0.95 -1.06
N THR A 321 12.30 1.50 -0.61
CA THR A 321 11.43 1.00 0.47
C THR A 321 9.99 1.43 0.22
N CYS A 322 9.00 0.71 0.75
CA CYS A 322 7.61 1.19 0.74
C CYS A 322 7.43 2.31 1.76
N ILE A 323 6.86 3.45 1.36
CA ILE A 323 6.59 4.59 2.24
C ILE A 323 5.12 4.99 2.19
N ASN A 324 4.66 5.73 3.21
CA ASN A 324 3.37 6.38 3.11
C ASN A 324 3.46 7.55 2.10
N ASN A 325 2.50 7.67 1.19
CA ASN A 325 2.46 8.68 0.12
C ASN A 325 2.27 10.14 0.63
N THR A 326 2.57 10.43 1.90
CA THR A 326 2.48 11.77 2.48
C THR A 326 3.75 12.60 2.26
N SER A 327 4.81 11.97 1.79
CA SER A 327 6.10 12.58 1.46
C SER A 327 6.88 11.67 0.51
N VAL A 328 7.88 12.21 -0.19
CA VAL A 328 8.77 11.42 -1.06
C VAL A 328 10.15 11.34 -0.42
N MET A 329 10.74 10.14 -0.40
CA MET A 329 12.13 9.97 0.06
C MET A 329 13.14 10.35 -1.03
N LYS A 330 14.36 10.69 -0.62
CA LYS A 330 15.44 11.00 -1.56
C LYS A 330 15.72 9.81 -2.48
N PHE A 331 15.55 10.02 -3.78
CA PHE A 331 15.79 9.00 -4.79
C PHE A 331 17.26 8.58 -4.85
N LYS A 332 17.50 7.29 -5.11
CA LYS A 332 18.84 6.76 -5.34
C LYS A 332 19.33 7.18 -6.73
N LYS A 333 20.44 7.93 -6.79
CA LYS A 333 21.02 8.50 -8.02
C LYS A 333 21.35 7.44 -9.09
N GLY A 334 21.90 6.29 -8.69
CA GLY A 334 22.40 5.27 -9.62
C GLY A 334 21.33 4.74 -10.60
N CYS A 335 20.06 4.77 -10.20
CA CYS A 335 18.96 4.31 -11.03
C CYS A 335 18.70 5.21 -12.27
N PHE A 336 19.24 6.43 -12.29
CA PHE A 336 19.06 7.41 -13.37
C PHE A 336 20.29 7.52 -14.29
N GLU A 337 21.40 6.85 -13.98
CA GLU A 337 22.67 6.94 -14.73
C GLU A 337 22.77 5.93 -15.88
N VAL A 338 21.67 5.27 -16.23
CA VAL A 338 21.61 4.22 -17.27
C VAL A 338 21.55 4.80 -18.69
N GLY A 339 21.12 6.06 -18.85
CA GLY A 339 21.03 6.72 -20.15
C GLY A 339 19.84 6.28 -21.02
N ALA A 340 18.86 5.60 -20.43
CA ALA A 340 17.61 5.19 -21.08
C ALA A 340 16.54 6.28 -20.98
N VAL A 341 15.54 6.24 -21.87
CA VAL A 341 14.34 7.08 -21.73
C VAL A 341 13.60 6.69 -20.45
N ILE A 342 13.21 7.69 -19.67
CA ILE A 342 12.49 7.52 -18.41
C ILE A 342 11.01 7.84 -18.60
N HIS A 343 10.16 6.92 -18.17
CA HIS A 343 8.72 7.06 -18.08
C HIS A 343 8.31 7.19 -16.61
N PRO A 344 8.01 8.41 -16.12
CA PRO A 344 7.49 8.58 -14.78
C PRO A 344 6.05 8.07 -14.67
N VAL A 345 5.75 7.35 -13.60
CA VAL A 345 4.43 6.82 -13.29
C VAL A 345 4.09 7.16 -11.84
N ALA A 346 2.91 7.72 -11.60
CA ALA A 346 2.43 7.97 -10.26
C ALA A 346 1.34 6.94 -9.90
N ILE A 347 1.55 6.24 -8.79
CA ILE A 347 0.60 5.30 -8.20
C ILE A 347 -0.12 6.02 -7.05
N LYS A 348 -1.43 6.14 -7.18
CA LYS A 348 -2.32 6.62 -6.13
C LYS A 348 -3.24 5.49 -5.69
N VAL A 349 -3.10 5.04 -4.45
CA VAL A 349 -4.00 4.05 -3.86
C VAL A 349 -5.14 4.75 -3.14
N CYS A 350 -6.38 4.45 -3.53
CA CYS A 350 -7.58 4.87 -2.81
C CYS A 350 -8.11 3.71 -1.99
N LEU A 351 -7.79 3.65 -0.70
CA LEU A 351 -8.30 2.56 0.14
C LEU A 351 -9.71 2.85 0.66
N TYR A 352 -10.73 2.43 -0.10
CA TYR A 352 -12.12 2.45 0.36
C TYR A 352 -12.43 1.30 1.34
N LEU A 353 -11.64 0.23 1.32
CA LEU A 353 -11.80 -0.90 2.23
C LEU A 353 -10.44 -1.42 2.69
N LYS A 354 -10.18 -1.33 4.01
CA LYS A 354 -9.16 -2.16 4.66
C LYS A 354 -9.57 -3.62 4.48
N ILE A 355 -8.87 -4.38 3.65
CA ILE A 355 -9.05 -5.83 3.49
C ILE A 355 -7.76 -6.55 3.85
N LEU A 356 -7.96 -7.73 4.41
CA LEU A 356 -7.13 -8.57 5.27
C LEU A 356 -5.63 -8.73 5.02
N PHE A 357 -5.10 -8.37 3.86
CA PHE A 357 -3.70 -8.66 3.55
C PHE A 357 -2.77 -7.46 3.57
N VAL A 358 -3.27 -6.23 3.42
CA VAL A 358 -2.42 -5.05 3.56
C VAL A 358 -3.25 -3.89 4.06
N GLN A 359 -2.82 -3.30 5.18
CA GLN A 359 -3.23 -1.96 5.57
C GLN A 359 -2.59 -0.98 4.59
N ILE A 360 -3.18 -0.80 3.41
CA ILE A 360 -2.66 0.17 2.43
C ILE A 360 -3.28 1.53 2.71
N CYS A 361 -2.42 2.45 3.07
CA CYS A 361 -2.74 3.79 3.48
C CYS A 361 -3.23 4.65 2.29
N HIS A 362 -4.37 5.33 2.42
CA HIS A 362 -4.48 6.80 2.35
C HIS A 362 -5.92 7.28 2.07
N GLN A 363 -6.21 8.46 2.61
CA GLN A 363 -7.46 9.19 2.61
C GLN A 363 -7.62 10.05 1.35
N SER A 364 -8.87 10.23 0.92
CA SER A 364 -9.28 11.21 -0.07
C SER A 364 -8.98 12.63 0.40
N GLN A 365 -8.15 13.35 -0.35
CA GLN A 365 -8.37 14.76 -0.64
C GLN A 365 -8.35 14.93 -2.16
N SER A 366 -9.41 15.55 -2.67
CA SER A 366 -9.54 16.02 -4.04
C SER A 366 -8.52 17.14 -4.28
N PHE A 367 -7.33 16.78 -4.77
CA PHE A 367 -6.50 17.72 -5.50
C PHE A 367 -6.80 17.55 -6.98
N ASN A 368 -7.37 18.59 -7.59
CA ASN A 368 -7.38 18.77 -9.04
C ASN A 368 -5.92 18.83 -9.50
N LEU A 369 -5.40 17.73 -10.02
CA LEU A 369 -4.19 17.70 -10.82
C LEU A 369 -4.59 17.97 -12.28
N GLU A 370 -4.98 19.22 -12.54
CA GLU A 370 -4.76 19.81 -13.86
C GLU A 370 -3.37 20.45 -13.82
N ARG A 371 -2.51 20.03 -14.74
CA ARG A 371 -1.09 20.43 -14.93
C ARG A 371 -0.08 19.68 -14.05
N PHE A 372 0.51 18.64 -14.63
CA PHE A 372 1.95 18.57 -14.87
C PHE A 372 2.20 17.90 -16.22
#